data_AF-A0AA90K3U9-F1
#
_entry.id   AF-A0AA90K3U9-F1
#
_cell.length_a   1.000
_cell.length_b   1.000
_cell.length_c   1.000
_cell.angle_alpha   90.00
_cell.angle_beta   90.00
_cell.angle_gamma   90.00
#
_symmetry.space_group_name_H-M   'P 1'
#
loop_
_entity.id
_entity.type
_entity.pdbx_description
1 polymer ?
#
loop_
_entity_poly.entity_id
_entity_poly.type
_entity_poly.pdbx_seq_one_letter_code
_entity_poly.pdbx_strand_id
1 'polypeptide(L)'
;MTGSLLAMSDGRPYPQRVGRLPRQLGAISAAWLTQLLQPCYPGIEVQALVVVEVRNGHTTKLRARLELNEVGQRAGIPSHVCLKSNWSEGFESGDICELESRFYHLTRAWSGAPLPATYFTDWDADGGGRGVVVMEDLGLAAGKFGHSTDHLGVDGVAQGLESLAALHAVTWAHPRLHRQVWLPVSMANPVDNDGLLRMYNYIKVNLGKDDYRQRLPRWIYETPELFSHAFDELAAF
;
A
#
# COMPACT_ATOMS: atom_id res chain seq x y z
N MET A 1 -22.43 -18.57 -9.04
CA MET A 1 -21.13 -19.18 -9.37
C MET A 1 -20.10 -18.85 -8.29
N THR A 2 -20.18 -19.52 -7.14
CA THR A 2 -19.46 -19.17 -5.89
C THR A 2 -18.47 -20.25 -5.43
N GLY A 3 -17.99 -21.09 -6.36
CA GLY A 3 -17.20 -22.28 -6.03
C GLY A 3 -15.67 -22.16 -6.12
N SER A 4 -15.12 -21.14 -6.79
CA SER A 4 -13.70 -21.16 -7.19
C SER A 4 -12.75 -20.23 -6.42
N LEU A 5 -13.23 -19.43 -5.46
CA LEU A 5 -12.44 -18.34 -4.84
C LEU A 5 -12.00 -18.62 -3.39
N LEU A 6 -11.75 -19.87 -3.06
CA LEU A 6 -11.42 -20.30 -1.70
C LEU A 6 -9.93 -20.10 -1.36
N ALA A 7 -9.04 -20.13 -2.34
CA ALA A 7 -7.62 -19.74 -2.23
C ALA A 7 -7.27 -18.89 -3.47
N MET A 8 -6.53 -17.79 -3.28
CA MET A 8 -5.98 -17.06 -4.41
C MET A 8 -4.85 -17.88 -5.03
N SER A 9 -4.73 -17.88 -6.36
CA SER A 9 -3.60 -18.53 -7.02
C SER A 9 -2.28 -17.88 -6.62
N ASP A 10 -1.20 -18.66 -6.59
CA ASP A 10 0.14 -18.13 -6.28
C ASP A 10 0.64 -17.14 -7.34
N GLY A 11 0.14 -17.22 -8.58
CA GLY A 11 0.47 -16.31 -9.68
C GLY A 11 -0.26 -14.96 -9.65
N ARG A 12 -0.05 -14.17 -10.70
CA ARG A 12 -0.75 -12.89 -10.91
C ARG A 12 -2.27 -13.10 -11.07
N PRO A 13 -3.11 -12.13 -10.66
CA PRO A 13 -4.57 -12.27 -10.73
C PRO A 13 -5.10 -12.27 -12.16
N TYR A 14 -4.32 -11.69 -13.10
CA TYR A 14 -4.68 -11.58 -14.51
C TYR A 14 -3.55 -12.16 -15.39
N PRO A 15 -3.52 -13.48 -15.64
CA PRO A 15 -2.49 -14.14 -16.45
C PRO A 15 -2.32 -13.55 -17.86
N GLN A 16 -3.41 -12.99 -18.42
CA GLN A 16 -3.44 -12.35 -19.72
C GLN A 16 -2.76 -10.96 -19.77
N ARG A 17 -2.42 -10.36 -18.62
CA ARG A 17 -1.78 -9.04 -18.58
C ARG A 17 -0.36 -9.12 -19.17
N VAL A 18 -0.10 -8.30 -20.18
CA VAL A 18 1.20 -8.18 -20.85
C VAL A 18 2.15 -7.29 -20.03
N GLY A 19 3.43 -7.66 -19.97
CA GLY A 19 4.48 -6.87 -19.31
C GLY A 19 4.57 -7.11 -17.80
N ARG A 20 5.28 -6.20 -17.11
CA ARG A 20 5.45 -6.13 -15.65
C ARG A 20 4.93 -4.79 -15.13
N LEU A 21 4.66 -4.70 -13.82
CA LEU A 21 4.27 -3.42 -13.23
C LEU A 21 5.45 -2.43 -13.29
N PRO A 22 5.21 -1.16 -13.66
CA PRO A 22 6.30 -0.19 -13.78
C PRO A 22 6.95 0.11 -12.44
N ARG A 23 8.28 0.30 -12.46
CA ARG A 23 9.07 0.66 -11.27
C ARG A 23 9.22 2.16 -11.07
N GLN A 24 9.06 2.95 -12.13
CA GLN A 24 9.27 4.38 -12.13
C GLN A 24 7.96 5.12 -12.33
N LEU A 25 7.78 6.22 -11.59
CA LEU A 25 6.57 7.02 -11.66
C LEU A 25 6.30 7.57 -13.08
N GLY A 26 7.36 7.93 -13.82
CA GLY A 26 7.25 8.47 -15.18
C GLY A 26 6.68 7.48 -16.21
N ALA A 27 6.62 6.18 -15.90
CA ALA A 27 6.00 5.18 -16.75
C ALA A 27 4.48 5.07 -16.53
N ILE A 28 3.94 5.75 -15.50
CA ILE A 28 2.51 5.76 -15.21
C ILE A 28 1.82 6.76 -16.13
N SER A 29 0.94 6.25 -16.99
CA SER A 29 0.22 7.03 -18.00
C SER A 29 -1.21 6.53 -18.16
N ALA A 30 -2.04 7.32 -18.83
CA ALA A 30 -3.41 6.93 -19.20
C ALA A 30 -3.43 5.66 -20.08
N ALA A 31 -2.51 5.54 -21.04
CA ALA A 31 -2.37 4.37 -21.89
C ALA A 31 -1.97 3.11 -21.08
N TRP A 32 -1.03 3.24 -20.15
CA TRP A 32 -0.65 2.15 -19.27
C TRP A 32 -1.82 1.70 -18.38
N LEU A 33 -2.52 2.65 -17.75
CA LEU A 33 -3.63 2.32 -16.87
C LEU A 33 -4.80 1.70 -17.66
N THR A 34 -5.03 2.15 -18.90
CA THR A 34 -5.96 1.50 -19.83
C THR A 34 -5.61 0.03 -20.01
N GLN A 35 -4.38 -0.28 -20.41
CA GLN A 35 -3.94 -1.67 -20.61
C GLN A 35 -4.03 -2.50 -19.34
N LEU A 36 -3.71 -1.91 -18.19
CA LEU A 36 -3.75 -2.58 -16.89
C LEU A 36 -5.18 -2.97 -16.49
N LEU A 37 -6.17 -2.12 -16.75
CA LEU A 37 -7.56 -2.33 -16.34
C LEU A 37 -8.36 -3.27 -17.27
N GLN A 38 -7.96 -3.38 -18.54
CA GLN A 38 -8.63 -4.21 -19.56
C GLN A 38 -8.96 -5.66 -19.13
N PRO A 39 -8.07 -6.40 -18.43
CA PRO A 39 -8.35 -7.75 -17.95
C PRO A 39 -9.60 -7.86 -17.06
N CYS A 40 -9.90 -6.82 -16.27
CA CYS A 40 -11.05 -6.78 -15.36
C CYS A 40 -12.24 -6.03 -15.97
N TYR A 41 -11.97 -5.05 -16.84
CA TYR A 41 -12.96 -4.19 -17.48
C TYR A 41 -12.73 -4.14 -19.00
N PRO A 42 -13.14 -5.17 -19.74
CA PRO A 42 -12.92 -5.21 -21.19
C PRO A 42 -13.54 -3.99 -21.89
N GLY A 43 -12.74 -3.30 -22.71
CA GLY A 43 -13.15 -2.09 -23.42
C GLY A 43 -13.07 -0.79 -22.60
N ILE A 44 -12.56 -0.83 -21.36
CA ILE A 44 -12.28 0.40 -20.61
C ILE A 44 -11.19 1.21 -21.29
N GLU A 45 -11.33 2.53 -21.25
CA GLU A 45 -10.31 3.47 -21.70
C GLU A 45 -10.16 4.58 -20.67
N VAL A 46 -8.92 4.78 -20.23
CA VAL A 46 -8.49 5.98 -19.51
C VAL A 46 -8.01 6.96 -20.58
N GLN A 47 -8.86 7.93 -20.90
CA GLN A 47 -8.64 8.92 -21.94
C GLN A 47 -7.63 9.99 -21.48
N ALA A 48 -7.68 10.34 -20.19
CA ALA A 48 -6.71 11.22 -19.57
C ALA A 48 -6.40 10.78 -18.13
N LEU A 49 -5.16 11.03 -17.71
CA LEU A 49 -4.70 10.87 -16.33
C LEU A 49 -3.97 12.15 -15.94
N VAL A 50 -4.55 12.89 -15.01
CA VAL A 50 -3.95 14.10 -14.44
C VAL A 50 -3.51 13.79 -13.02
N VAL A 51 -2.21 13.94 -12.75
CA VAL A 51 -1.65 13.80 -11.41
C VAL A 51 -2.15 14.96 -10.54
N VAL A 52 -2.82 14.63 -9.45
CA VAL A 52 -3.29 15.60 -8.45
C VAL A 52 -2.24 15.78 -7.35
N GLU A 53 -1.71 14.67 -6.83
CA GLU A 53 -0.73 14.70 -5.75
C GLU A 53 0.10 13.41 -5.76
N VAL A 54 1.38 13.52 -5.42
CA VAL A 54 2.26 12.38 -5.16
C VAL A 54 2.75 12.47 -3.72
N ARG A 55 2.37 11.50 -2.89
CA ARG A 55 2.88 11.37 -1.52
C ARG A 55 3.81 10.18 -1.43
N ASN A 56 5.10 10.46 -1.33
CA ASN A 56 6.13 9.45 -1.13
C ASN A 56 6.38 9.22 0.37
N GLY A 57 6.35 7.96 0.77
CA GLY A 57 6.81 7.46 2.07
C GLY A 57 7.58 6.17 1.85
N HIS A 58 7.32 5.12 2.63
CA HIS A 58 7.83 3.78 2.32
C HIS A 58 7.25 3.21 1.00
N THR A 59 6.05 3.66 0.63
CA THR A 59 5.41 3.41 -0.67
C THR A 59 4.80 4.72 -1.19
N THR A 60 4.54 4.78 -2.49
CA THR A 60 3.94 5.93 -3.18
C THR A 60 2.42 5.85 -3.14
N LYS A 61 1.78 6.98 -2.81
CA LYS A 61 0.36 7.22 -3.05
C LYS A 61 0.26 8.29 -4.13
N LEU A 62 -0.25 7.91 -5.30
CA LEU A 62 -0.48 8.78 -6.43
C LEU A 62 -1.98 9.06 -6.52
N ARG A 63 -2.38 10.28 -6.15
CA ARG A 63 -3.75 10.74 -6.37
C ARG A 63 -3.86 11.26 -7.79
N ALA A 64 -4.85 10.78 -8.53
CA ALA A 64 -5.04 11.13 -9.93
C ALA A 64 -6.51 11.40 -10.24
N ARG A 65 -6.73 12.36 -11.15
CA ARG A 65 -8.01 12.56 -11.82
C ARG A 65 -7.98 11.86 -13.17
N LEU A 66 -8.92 10.96 -13.39
CA LEU A 66 -9.10 10.18 -14.60
C LEU A 66 -10.26 10.74 -15.42
N GLU A 67 -10.08 10.73 -16.74
CA GLU A 67 -11.19 10.82 -17.70
C GLU A 67 -11.40 9.42 -18.26
N LEU A 68 -12.56 8.84 -18.00
CA LEU A 68 -12.91 7.47 -18.35
C LEU A 68 -13.99 7.47 -19.42
N ASN A 69 -13.87 6.55 -20.37
CA ASN A 69 -14.97 6.26 -21.29
C ASN A 69 -16.20 5.69 -20.53
N GLU A 70 -17.29 5.47 -21.26
CA GLU A 70 -18.53 4.98 -20.64
C GLU A 70 -18.38 3.62 -19.94
N VAL A 71 -17.46 2.77 -20.40
CA VAL A 71 -17.20 1.47 -19.77
C VAL A 71 -16.63 1.68 -18.37
N GLY A 72 -15.66 2.58 -18.20
CA GLY A 72 -15.10 2.90 -16.88
C GLY A 72 -16.12 3.55 -15.95
N GLN A 73 -16.98 4.43 -16.49
CA GLN A 73 -18.06 5.04 -15.70
C GLN A 73 -19.09 4.00 -15.25
N ARG A 74 -19.52 3.09 -16.14
CA ARG A 74 -20.43 1.98 -15.79
C ARG A 74 -19.81 0.97 -14.83
N ALA A 75 -18.48 0.81 -14.85
CA ALA A 75 -17.76 0.00 -13.89
C ALA A 75 -17.75 0.60 -12.46
N GLY A 76 -18.23 1.84 -12.30
CA GLY A 76 -18.31 2.52 -11.00
C GLY A 76 -16.97 3.06 -10.51
N ILE A 77 -15.96 3.19 -11.39
CA ILE A 77 -14.68 3.79 -11.03
C ILE A 77 -14.88 5.32 -11.01
N PRO A 78 -14.64 5.99 -9.87
CA PRO A 78 -14.77 7.44 -9.79
C PRO A 78 -13.69 8.14 -10.62
N SER A 79 -13.95 9.40 -10.98
CA SER A 79 -12.96 10.23 -11.67
C SER A 79 -11.75 10.56 -10.78
N HIS A 80 -11.86 10.48 -9.46
CA HIS A 80 -10.74 10.66 -8.53
C HIS A 80 -10.39 9.33 -7.88
N VAL A 81 -9.14 8.90 -8.05
CA VAL A 81 -8.62 7.66 -7.47
C VAL A 81 -7.26 7.88 -6.83
N CYS A 82 -6.92 7.00 -5.89
CA CYS A 82 -5.57 6.85 -5.39
C CYS A 82 -4.98 5.55 -5.97
N LEU A 83 -3.82 5.66 -6.59
CA LEU A 83 -2.99 4.51 -6.95
C LEU A 83 -1.91 4.34 -5.90
N LYS A 84 -1.79 3.13 -5.34
CA LYS A 84 -0.77 2.80 -4.36
C LYS A 84 0.15 1.72 -4.89
N SER A 85 1.45 2.00 -4.89
CA SER A 85 2.53 1.09 -5.30
C SER A 85 3.87 1.64 -4.79
N ASN A 86 5.00 1.08 -5.22
CA ASN A 86 6.33 1.65 -4.96
C ASN A 86 6.93 2.26 -6.23
N TRP A 87 6.81 3.58 -6.37
CA TRP A 87 7.48 4.36 -7.40
C TRP A 87 8.47 5.38 -6.84
N SER A 88 8.74 5.32 -5.53
CA SER A 88 9.75 6.15 -4.89
C SER A 88 11.14 5.75 -5.38
N GLU A 89 11.95 6.76 -5.67
CA GLU A 89 13.33 6.57 -6.08
C GLU A 89 14.21 6.15 -4.88
N GLY A 90 15.18 5.28 -5.13
CA GLY A 90 16.25 4.98 -4.18
C GLY A 90 16.01 3.83 -3.21
N PHE A 91 14.85 3.15 -3.23
CA PHE A 91 14.62 1.96 -2.41
C PHE A 91 13.51 1.04 -2.93
N GLU A 92 13.69 -0.26 -2.71
CA GLU A 92 12.67 -1.28 -2.95
C GLU A 92 11.93 -1.57 -1.64
N SER A 93 10.60 -1.48 -1.65
CA SER A 93 9.75 -1.74 -0.48
C SER A 93 9.60 -3.24 -0.13
N GLY A 94 10.42 -4.11 -0.72
CA GLY A 94 10.27 -5.57 -0.63
C GLY A 94 8.90 -6.03 -1.11
N ASP A 95 8.29 -6.96 -0.40
CA ASP A 95 7.01 -7.59 -0.79
C ASP A 95 5.76 -6.79 -0.43
N ILE A 96 5.90 -5.63 0.23
CA ILE A 96 4.77 -4.94 0.85
C ILE A 96 3.69 -4.55 -0.15
N CYS A 97 4.08 -4.15 -1.37
CA CYS A 97 3.12 -3.74 -2.39
C CYS A 97 2.34 -4.94 -2.95
N GLU A 98 3.00 -6.07 -3.19
CA GLU A 98 2.31 -7.30 -3.57
C GLU A 98 1.37 -7.80 -2.47
N LEU A 99 1.82 -7.82 -1.20
CA LEU A 99 1.00 -8.20 -0.06
C LEU A 99 -0.24 -7.31 0.09
N GLU A 100 -0.05 -5.99 -0.05
CA GLU A 100 -1.14 -5.02 0.01
C GLU A 100 -2.14 -5.22 -1.14
N SER A 101 -1.66 -5.42 -2.36
CA SER A 101 -2.54 -5.71 -3.51
C SER A 101 -3.32 -7.00 -3.33
N ARG A 102 -2.69 -8.07 -2.84
CA ARG A 102 -3.36 -9.34 -2.53
C ARG A 102 -4.40 -9.18 -1.42
N PHE A 103 -4.10 -8.40 -0.38
CA PHE A 103 -5.04 -8.08 0.69
C PHE A 103 -6.28 -7.38 0.14
N TYR A 104 -6.14 -6.25 -0.54
CA TYR A 104 -7.29 -5.52 -1.08
C TYR A 104 -8.07 -6.31 -2.15
N HIS A 105 -7.40 -7.21 -2.88
CA HIS A 105 -8.07 -8.14 -3.79
C HIS A 105 -8.97 -9.13 -3.04
N LEU A 106 -8.47 -9.69 -1.93
CA LEU A 106 -9.20 -10.64 -1.10
C LEU A 106 -10.38 -9.98 -0.38
N THR A 107 -10.15 -8.78 0.17
CA THR A 107 -11.08 -8.09 1.06
C THR A 107 -12.16 -7.30 0.34
N ARG A 108 -12.08 -7.14 -0.99
CA ARG A 108 -13.11 -6.42 -1.79
C ARG A 108 -14.56 -6.91 -1.58
N ALA A 109 -14.73 -8.15 -1.11
CA ALA A 109 -16.03 -8.77 -0.86
C ALA A 109 -16.48 -8.71 0.62
N TRP A 110 -15.67 -8.14 1.50
CA TRP A 110 -15.94 -8.06 2.93
C TRP A 110 -16.78 -6.83 3.24
N SER A 111 -18.10 -7.01 3.19
CA SER A 111 -19.04 -5.98 3.64
C SER A 111 -18.84 -5.69 5.14
N GLY A 112 -18.81 -4.41 5.50
CA GLY A 112 -18.69 -3.94 6.89
C GLY A 112 -17.27 -3.72 7.40
N ALA A 113 -16.22 -4.13 6.67
CA ALA A 113 -14.86 -3.75 7.03
C ALA A 113 -14.64 -2.25 6.75
N PRO A 114 -13.99 -1.49 7.64
CA PRO A 114 -13.70 -0.06 7.45
C PRO A 114 -12.53 0.13 6.47
N LEU A 115 -12.69 -0.39 5.26
CA LEU A 115 -11.69 -0.35 4.20
C LEU A 115 -12.14 0.61 3.10
N PRO A 116 -11.20 1.35 2.48
CA PRO A 116 -11.48 2.16 1.30
C PRO A 116 -12.03 1.29 0.17
N ALA A 117 -12.88 1.87 -0.67
CA ALA A 117 -13.36 1.16 -1.85
C ALA A 117 -12.18 0.77 -2.76
N THR A 118 -12.09 -0.51 -3.11
CA THR A 118 -11.06 -1.03 -4.02
C THR A 118 -11.67 -1.25 -5.39
N TYR A 119 -11.15 -0.54 -6.40
CA TYR A 119 -11.62 -0.67 -7.78
C TYR A 119 -10.80 -1.70 -8.54
N PHE A 120 -9.49 -1.78 -8.32
CA PHE A 120 -8.63 -2.72 -9.03
C PHE A 120 -7.36 -3.02 -8.25
N THR A 121 -6.81 -4.22 -8.43
CA THR A 121 -5.55 -4.66 -7.80
C THR A 121 -4.80 -5.58 -8.76
N ASP A 122 -3.47 -5.47 -8.83
CA ASP A 122 -2.65 -6.39 -9.62
C ASP A 122 -1.26 -6.57 -8.98
N TRP A 123 -0.56 -7.66 -9.31
CA TRP A 123 0.80 -7.96 -8.86
C TRP A 123 1.53 -8.86 -9.86
N ASP A 124 2.86 -8.83 -9.83
CA ASP A 124 3.67 -9.57 -10.82
C ASP A 124 3.84 -11.07 -10.48
N ALA A 125 3.82 -11.43 -9.19
CA ALA A 125 4.06 -12.78 -8.66
C ALA A 125 5.39 -13.41 -9.16
N ASP A 126 6.42 -12.60 -9.34
CA ASP A 126 7.74 -13.01 -9.86
C ASP A 126 8.85 -12.98 -8.79
N GLY A 127 8.47 -12.85 -7.51
CA GLY A 127 9.40 -12.67 -6.38
C GLY A 127 9.94 -11.24 -6.24
N GLY A 128 9.52 -10.30 -7.10
CA GLY A 128 9.94 -8.90 -7.04
C GLY A 128 9.09 -8.00 -6.13
N GLY A 129 8.07 -8.54 -5.44
CA GLY A 129 7.23 -7.81 -4.48
C GLY A 129 6.33 -6.73 -5.09
N ARG A 130 6.16 -6.72 -6.42
CA ARG A 130 5.46 -5.67 -7.15
C ARG A 130 3.95 -5.87 -7.08
N GLY A 131 3.26 -4.87 -6.56
CA GLY A 131 1.81 -4.76 -6.57
C GLY A 131 1.34 -3.33 -6.80
N VAL A 132 0.13 -3.19 -7.31
CA VAL A 132 -0.61 -1.92 -7.42
C VAL A 132 -2.04 -2.09 -6.91
N VAL A 133 -2.55 -1.04 -6.26
CA VAL A 133 -3.96 -0.91 -5.86
C VAL A 133 -4.50 0.38 -6.47
N VAL A 134 -5.67 0.29 -7.12
CA VAL A 134 -6.49 1.44 -7.52
C VAL A 134 -7.69 1.47 -6.57
N MET A 135 -7.75 2.52 -5.76
CA MET A 135 -8.67 2.63 -4.64
C MET A 135 -9.26 4.04 -4.53
N GLU A 136 -10.26 4.17 -3.67
CA GLU A 136 -10.86 5.43 -3.25
C GLU A 136 -9.79 6.50 -2.95
N ASP A 137 -9.99 7.71 -3.48
CA ASP A 137 -9.19 8.85 -3.08
C ASP A 137 -9.65 9.37 -1.71
N LEU A 138 -9.07 8.80 -0.64
CA LEU A 138 -9.32 9.24 0.73
C LEU A 138 -8.92 10.71 1.00
N GLY A 139 -8.18 11.36 0.09
CA GLY A 139 -7.96 12.81 0.17
C GLY A 139 -9.19 13.65 -0.13
N LEU A 140 -10.29 13.02 -0.59
CA LEU A 140 -11.60 13.63 -0.75
C LEU A 140 -12.62 13.13 0.29
N ALA A 141 -12.24 12.15 1.12
CA ALA A 141 -13.10 11.65 2.18
C ALA A 141 -13.24 12.70 3.31
N ALA A 142 -14.33 12.61 4.06
CA ALA A 142 -14.51 13.43 5.25
C ALA A 142 -13.44 13.05 6.30
N GLY A 143 -12.64 14.03 6.73
CA GLY A 143 -11.58 13.83 7.71
C GLY A 143 -10.29 14.53 7.31
N LYS A 144 -9.20 14.16 7.99
CA LYS A 144 -7.85 14.66 7.71
C LYS A 144 -6.87 13.51 7.81
N PHE A 145 -5.89 13.47 6.92
CA PHE A 145 -4.73 12.62 7.12
C PHE A 145 -3.95 13.14 8.33
N GLY A 146 -3.80 12.29 9.35
CA GLY A 146 -3.03 12.62 10.54
C GLY A 146 -1.54 12.73 10.26
N HIS A 147 -0.86 13.51 11.09
CA HIS A 147 0.58 13.57 11.22
C HIS A 147 1.00 12.88 12.53
N SER A 148 2.20 12.31 12.58
CA SER A 148 2.69 11.61 13.79
C SER A 148 2.86 12.50 15.01
N THR A 149 2.82 13.82 14.83
CA THR A 149 2.87 14.82 15.92
C THR A 149 1.49 15.29 16.36
N ASP A 150 0.41 14.82 15.72
CA ASP A 150 -0.93 15.22 16.08
C ASP A 150 -1.32 14.62 17.43
N HIS A 151 -1.94 15.43 18.29
CA HIS A 151 -2.51 14.96 19.54
C HIS A 151 -3.94 14.48 19.31
N LEU A 152 -4.12 13.16 19.22
CA LEU A 152 -5.42 12.55 18.98
C LEU A 152 -6.40 12.69 20.17
N GLY A 153 -5.88 12.91 21.38
CA GLY A 153 -6.66 12.89 22.61
C GLY A 153 -7.26 11.51 22.92
N VAL A 154 -7.96 11.39 24.04
CA VAL A 154 -8.60 10.14 24.46
C VAL A 154 -9.67 9.70 23.44
N ASP A 155 -10.48 10.63 22.97
CA ASP A 155 -11.58 10.33 22.03
C ASP A 155 -11.07 9.85 20.67
N GLY A 156 -10.00 10.45 20.14
CA GLY A 156 -9.41 10.00 18.87
C GLY A 156 -8.79 8.61 18.98
N VAL A 157 -8.15 8.30 20.12
CA VAL A 157 -7.66 6.93 20.39
C VAL A 157 -8.82 5.94 20.49
N ALA A 158 -9.90 6.30 21.18
CA ALA A 158 -11.09 5.44 21.29
C ALA A 158 -11.70 5.12 19.92
N GLN A 159 -11.88 6.13 19.05
CA GLN A 159 -12.38 5.92 17.68
C GLN A 159 -11.45 5.04 16.83
N GLY A 160 -10.13 5.19 17.00
CA GLY A 160 -9.14 4.33 16.35
C GLY A 160 -9.28 2.87 16.79
N LEU A 161 -9.46 2.62 18.09
CA LEU A 161 -9.69 1.28 18.63
C LEU A 161 -11.01 0.67 18.14
N GLU A 162 -12.07 1.46 18.03
CA GLU A 162 -13.36 1.02 17.46
C GLU A 162 -13.20 0.59 15.99
N SER A 163 -12.42 1.34 15.21
CA SER A 163 -12.14 0.99 13.81
C SER A 163 -11.35 -0.31 13.69
N LEU A 164 -10.36 -0.53 14.56
CA LEU A 164 -9.63 -1.80 14.64
C LEU A 164 -10.54 -2.95 15.07
N ALA A 165 -11.43 -2.72 16.05
CA ALA A 165 -12.40 -3.71 16.49
C ALA A 165 -13.37 -4.10 15.35
N ALA A 166 -13.85 -3.14 14.56
CA ALA A 166 -14.69 -3.41 13.39
C ALA A 166 -13.96 -4.24 12.33
N LEU A 167 -12.70 -3.92 12.05
CA LEU A 167 -11.88 -4.73 11.14
C LEU A 167 -11.69 -6.16 11.68
N HIS A 168 -11.38 -6.30 12.97
CA HIS A 168 -11.24 -7.62 13.60
C HIS A 168 -12.56 -8.40 13.58
N ALA A 169 -13.71 -7.76 13.81
CA ALA A 169 -15.01 -8.44 13.80
C ALA A 169 -15.30 -9.12 12.45
N VAL A 170 -14.90 -8.50 11.33
CA VAL A 170 -15.11 -9.06 9.98
C VAL A 170 -14.06 -10.12 9.61
N THR A 171 -12.88 -10.07 10.23
CA THR A 171 -11.73 -10.92 9.88
C THR A 171 -11.46 -12.05 10.87
N TRP A 172 -12.08 -12.03 12.04
CA TRP A 172 -11.85 -13.00 13.11
C TRP A 172 -12.17 -14.43 12.64
N ALA A 173 -11.18 -15.31 12.73
CA ALA A 173 -11.26 -16.71 12.31
C ALA A 173 -11.82 -16.90 10.88
N HIS A 174 -11.68 -15.89 10.01
CA HIS A 174 -12.29 -15.91 8.70
C HIS A 174 -11.65 -17.04 7.84
N PRO A 175 -12.39 -18.07 7.39
CA PRO A 175 -11.80 -19.27 6.78
C PRO A 175 -10.96 -19.00 5.54
N ARG A 176 -11.26 -17.94 4.78
CA ARG A 176 -10.45 -17.53 3.62
C ARG A 176 -9.05 -17.06 4.01
N LEU A 177 -8.83 -16.48 5.20
CA LEU A 177 -7.52 -16.04 5.64
C LEU A 177 -6.58 -17.23 5.87
N HIS A 178 -7.06 -18.28 6.55
CA HIS A 178 -6.29 -19.50 6.81
C HIS A 178 -5.85 -20.26 5.55
N ARG A 179 -6.42 -19.92 4.38
CA ARG A 179 -6.11 -20.55 3.09
C ARG A 179 -5.13 -19.73 2.24
N GLN A 180 -4.70 -18.56 2.71
CA GLN A 180 -3.78 -17.71 1.98
C GLN A 180 -2.33 -18.01 2.41
N VAL A 181 -1.61 -18.79 1.61
CA VAL A 181 -0.19 -19.09 1.86
C VAL A 181 0.72 -17.87 1.70
N TRP A 182 0.28 -16.87 0.93
CA TRP A 182 0.99 -15.62 0.73
C TRP A 182 0.87 -14.64 1.92
N LEU A 183 -0.10 -14.86 2.81
CA LEU A 183 -0.38 -13.95 3.91
C LEU A 183 0.49 -14.35 5.12
N PRO A 184 1.49 -13.54 5.51
CA PRO A 184 2.30 -13.84 6.67
C PRO A 184 1.46 -13.82 7.95
N VAL A 185 1.81 -14.70 8.89
CA VAL A 185 1.25 -14.66 10.24
C VAL A 185 1.93 -13.51 11.00
N SER A 186 1.13 -12.63 11.60
CA SER A 186 1.63 -11.53 12.43
C SER A 186 2.51 -12.07 13.56
N MET A 187 3.59 -11.34 13.88
CA MET A 187 4.63 -11.68 14.85
C MET A 187 5.54 -12.85 14.44
N ALA A 188 5.35 -13.42 13.25
CA ALA A 188 6.22 -14.46 12.69
C ALA A 188 7.12 -13.94 11.56
N ASN A 189 7.23 -12.62 11.38
CA ASN A 189 8.01 -12.00 10.32
C ASN A 189 8.98 -10.95 10.88
N PRO A 190 10.20 -10.82 10.32
CA PRO A 190 11.16 -9.77 10.69
C PRO A 190 10.62 -8.34 10.71
N VAL A 191 9.54 -8.04 9.98
CA VAL A 191 8.89 -6.72 10.05
C VAL A 191 8.33 -6.41 11.44
N ASP A 192 7.94 -7.43 12.20
CA ASP A 192 7.23 -7.27 13.47
C ASP A 192 8.18 -7.14 14.67
N ASN A 193 9.41 -7.67 14.56
CA ASN A 193 10.38 -7.73 15.65
C ASN A 193 11.71 -7.01 15.33
N ASP A 194 12.11 -6.91 14.06
CA ASP A 194 13.40 -6.33 13.64
C ASP A 194 13.23 -4.93 13.02
N GLY A 195 12.21 -4.18 13.45
CA GLY A 195 11.82 -2.90 12.84
C GLY A 195 12.99 -1.92 12.66
N LEU A 196 13.85 -1.76 13.68
CA LEU A 196 15.02 -0.88 13.60
C LEU A 196 16.05 -1.38 12.58
N LEU A 197 16.44 -2.66 12.66
CA LEU A 197 17.43 -3.26 11.76
C LEU A 197 16.98 -3.20 10.30
N ARG A 198 15.69 -3.45 10.04
CA ARG A 198 15.11 -3.32 8.70
C ARG A 198 15.09 -1.88 8.21
N MET A 199 14.91 -0.92 9.11
CA MET A 199 14.94 0.51 8.78
C MET A 199 16.36 1.08 8.65
N TYR A 200 17.41 0.33 9.01
CA TYR A 200 18.79 0.85 8.99
C TYR A 200 19.22 1.40 7.63
N ASN A 201 18.92 0.69 6.55
CA ASN A 201 19.20 1.18 5.19
C ASN A 201 18.43 2.46 4.85
N TYR A 202 17.18 2.57 5.32
CA TYR A 202 16.35 3.77 5.14
C TYR A 202 16.90 4.95 5.95
N ILE A 203 17.31 4.71 7.20
CA ILE A 203 17.98 5.68 8.05
C ILE A 203 19.22 6.20 7.33
N LYS A 204 20.10 5.30 6.85
CA LYS A 204 21.32 5.68 6.12
C LYS A 204 21.04 6.55 4.90
N VAL A 205 20.06 6.20 4.06
CA VAL A 205 19.68 6.99 2.88
C VAL A 205 19.14 8.37 3.29
N ASN A 206 18.29 8.43 4.33
CA ASN A 206 17.73 9.69 4.80
C ASN A 206 18.77 10.60 5.47
N LEU A 207 19.72 10.04 6.22
CA LEU A 207 20.84 10.78 6.81
C LEU A 207 21.79 11.38 5.75
N GLY A 208 21.75 10.89 4.51
CA GLY A 208 22.45 11.50 3.37
C GLY A 208 21.83 12.83 2.89
N LYS A 209 20.57 13.12 3.24
CA LYS A 209 19.84 14.30 2.74
C LYS A 209 20.15 15.53 3.59
N ASP A 210 20.34 16.67 2.93
CA ASP A 210 20.71 17.93 3.58
C ASP A 210 19.67 18.40 4.62
N ASP A 211 18.38 18.19 4.35
CA ASP A 211 17.30 18.54 5.26
C ASP A 211 17.43 17.87 6.63
N TYR A 212 17.92 16.62 6.66
CA TYR A 212 18.14 15.89 7.91
C TYR A 212 19.38 16.44 8.62
N ARG A 213 20.47 16.68 7.89
CA ARG A 213 21.73 17.18 8.45
C ARG A 213 21.58 18.52 9.17
N GLN A 214 20.61 19.33 8.75
CA GLN A 214 20.30 20.61 9.38
C GLN A 214 19.51 20.49 10.69
N ARG A 215 18.90 19.33 10.96
CA ARG A 215 17.92 19.14 12.06
C ARG A 215 18.38 18.14 13.12
N LEU A 216 19.17 17.13 12.73
CA LEU A 216 19.57 16.08 13.65
C LEU A 216 20.93 16.38 14.31
N PRO A 217 21.15 15.92 15.55
CA PRO A 217 22.44 16.02 16.21
C PRO A 217 23.57 15.39 15.39
N ARG A 218 24.75 16.03 15.43
CA ARG A 218 25.93 15.60 14.65
C ARG A 218 26.35 14.15 14.93
N TRP A 219 26.22 13.68 16.17
CA TRP A 219 26.60 12.32 16.56
C TRP A 219 25.81 11.23 15.81
N ILE A 220 24.57 11.50 15.37
CA ILE A 220 23.77 10.53 14.61
C ILE A 220 24.44 10.17 13.28
N TYR A 221 25.26 11.08 12.74
CA TYR A 221 26.02 10.87 11.50
C TYR A 221 27.41 10.28 11.73
N GLU A 222 28.05 10.68 12.83
CA GLU A 222 29.42 10.28 13.15
C GLU A 222 29.48 8.89 13.80
N THR A 223 28.42 8.49 14.50
CA THR A 223 28.34 7.22 15.23
C THR A 223 26.89 6.70 15.25
N PRO A 224 26.30 6.41 14.07
CA PRO A 224 24.91 5.95 13.97
C PRO A 224 24.61 4.68 14.77
N GLU A 225 25.63 3.88 15.08
CA GLU A 225 25.54 2.66 15.88
C GLU A 225 25.05 2.94 17.30
N LEU A 226 25.34 4.12 17.86
CA LEU A 226 24.87 4.51 19.19
C LEU A 226 23.34 4.50 19.29
N PHE A 227 22.65 4.87 18.21
CA PHE A 227 21.19 4.83 18.17
C PHE A 227 20.68 3.38 18.16
N SER A 228 21.37 2.49 17.46
CA SER A 228 21.03 1.06 17.45
C SER A 228 21.24 0.44 18.84
N HIS A 229 22.38 0.71 19.47
CA HIS A 229 22.67 0.24 20.82
C HIS A 229 21.66 0.75 21.85
N ALA A 230 21.30 2.04 21.80
CA ALA A 230 20.29 2.59 22.70
C ALA A 230 18.92 1.92 22.53
N PHE A 231 18.56 1.55 21.31
CA PHE A 231 17.33 0.80 21.04
C PHE A 231 17.41 -0.64 21.57
N ASP A 232 18.53 -1.33 21.35
CA ASP A 232 18.73 -2.70 21.85
C ASP A 232 18.67 -2.74 23.39
N GLU A 233 19.27 -1.77 24.07
CA GLU A 233 19.18 -1.61 25.53
C GLU A 233 17.75 -1.31 26.00
N LEU A 234 16.97 -0.53 25.24
CA LEU A 234 15.56 -0.26 25.55
C LEU A 234 14.69 -1.52 25.40
N ALA A 235 14.99 -2.36 24.40
CA ALA A 235 14.24 -3.59 24.10
C ALA A 235 14.62 -4.78 25.00
N ALA A 236 15.68 -4.67 25.79
CA ALA A 236 16.12 -5.71 26.73
C ALA A 236 15.26 -5.82 28.01
N PHE A 237 14.30 -4.90 28.20
CA PHE A 237 13.34 -4.86 29.32
C PHE A 237 11.95 -5.30 28.88
#